data_AF-A0A7C1X948-F1
#
_entry.id   AF-A0A7C1X948-F1
#
_cell.length_a   1.000
_cell.length_b   1.000
_cell.length_c   1.000
_cell.angle_alpha   90.00
_cell.angle_beta   90.00
_cell.angle_gamma   90.00
#
_symmetry.space_group_name_H-M   'P 1'
#
loop_
_entity.id
_entity.type
_entity.pdbx_description
1 polymer ?
#
loop_
_entity_poly.entity_id
_entity_poly.type
_entity_poly.pdbx_seq_one_letter_code
_entity_poly.pdbx_strand_id
1 'polypeptide(L)'
;MCHTFKKHLNPAFGDRAVSCITKVDILNFRSSLANVPGRNNGCLSTTRINHILTPLRMLLNEAADRYDFITPYRGIKSLKIPKTDVQPFTLDEVKLIQATIF
;
A
#
# COMPACT_ATOMS: atom_id res chain seq x y z
N MET A 1 3.68 3.31 -11.00
CA MET A 1 2.25 3.23 -10.65
C MET A 1 1.47 2.08 -11.30
N CYS A 2 1.86 1.58 -12.48
CA CYS A 2 1.00 0.76 -13.34
C CYS A 2 0.60 -0.64 -12.80
N HIS A 3 1.49 -1.36 -12.11
CA HIS A 3 1.18 -2.74 -11.68
C HIS A 3 0.17 -2.84 -10.53
N THR A 4 0.34 -2.03 -9.47
CA THR A 4 -0.59 -2.04 -8.31
C THR A 4 -2.02 -1.67 -8.72
N PHE A 5 -2.15 -0.64 -9.57
CA PHE A 5 -3.45 -0.19 -10.05
C PHE A 5 -4.16 -1.29 -10.84
N LYS A 6 -3.50 -1.84 -11.86
CA LYS A 6 -4.06 -2.89 -12.72
C LYS A 6 -4.38 -4.18 -11.95
N LYS A 7 -3.55 -4.55 -10.97
CA LYS A 7 -3.69 -5.81 -10.24
C LYS A 7 -4.73 -5.77 -9.13
N HIS A 8 -4.87 -4.65 -8.43
CA HIS A 8 -5.67 -4.58 -7.20
C HIS A 8 -6.78 -3.55 -7.26
N LEU A 9 -6.50 -2.34 -7.75
CA LEU A 9 -7.48 -1.24 -7.69
C LEU A 9 -8.51 -1.33 -8.81
N ASN A 10 -8.05 -1.55 -10.05
CA ASN A 10 -8.94 -1.63 -11.21
C ASN A 10 -9.93 -2.80 -11.10
N PRO A 11 -9.54 -4.02 -10.70
CA PRO A 11 -10.49 -5.12 -10.57
C PRO A 11 -11.51 -4.92 -9.43
N ALA A 12 -11.18 -4.11 -8.42
CA ALA A 12 -12.07 -3.89 -7.27
C ALA A 12 -13.00 -2.69 -7.44
N PHE A 13 -12.55 -1.63 -8.13
CA PHE A 13 -13.24 -0.34 -8.18
C PHE A 13 -13.41 0.23 -9.59
N GLY A 14 -12.85 -0.40 -10.63
CA GLY A 14 -12.80 0.16 -11.98
C GLY A 14 -14.17 0.41 -12.61
N ASP A 15 -15.15 -0.44 -12.32
CA ASP A 15 -16.52 -0.32 -12.85
C ASP A 15 -17.46 0.51 -11.95
N ARG A 16 -16.93 1.18 -10.93
CA ARG A 16 -17.71 1.99 -9.98
C ARG A 16 -17.35 3.46 -10.11
N ALA A 17 -18.35 4.32 -10.03
CA ALA A 17 -18.11 5.76 -9.89
C ALA A 17 -17.36 6.04 -8.57
N VAL A 18 -16.38 6.94 -8.62
CA VAL A 18 -15.49 7.23 -7.49
C VAL A 18 -16.27 7.77 -6.28
N SER A 19 -17.33 8.53 -6.52
CA SER A 19 -18.25 9.06 -5.50
C SER A 19 -19.08 7.97 -4.80
N CYS A 20 -19.27 6.80 -5.42
CA CYS A 20 -20.03 5.69 -4.83
C CYS A 20 -19.17 4.79 -3.93
N ILE A 21 -17.84 4.97 -3.90
CA ILE A 21 -16.95 4.18 -3.06
C ILE A 21 -17.13 4.64 -1.61
N THR A 22 -17.55 3.74 -0.72
CA THR A 22 -17.77 4.08 0.69
C THR A 22 -16.57 3.71 1.56
N LYS A 23 -16.54 4.26 2.78
CA LYS A 23 -15.55 3.86 3.80
C LYS A 23 -15.59 2.35 4.09
N VAL A 24 -16.78 1.75 4.07
CA VAL A 24 -16.98 0.31 4.29
C VAL A 24 -16.33 -0.49 3.17
N ASP A 25 -16.49 -0.07 1.92
CA ASP A 25 -15.84 -0.72 0.78
C ASP A 25 -14.31 -0.71 0.91
N ILE A 26 -13.73 0.42 1.33
CA ILE A 26 -12.27 0.53 1.51
C ILE A 26 -11.77 -0.40 2.63
N LEU A 27 -12.52 -0.51 3.73
CA LEU A 27 -12.16 -1.40 4.84
C LEU A 27 -12.30 -2.87 4.45
N ASN A 28 -13.36 -3.23 3.73
CA ASN A 28 -13.56 -4.58 3.21
C ASN A 28 -12.48 -4.96 2.20
N PHE A 29 -12.12 -4.03 1.31
CA PHE A 29 -11.01 -4.21 0.37
C PHE A 29 -9.67 -4.38 1.10
N ARG A 30 -9.40 -3.58 2.13
CA ARG A 30 -8.19 -3.75 2.97
C ARG A 30 -8.14 -5.15 3.60
N SER A 31 -9.26 -5.64 4.11
CA SER A 31 -9.35 -6.98 4.69
C SER A 31 -9.18 -8.08 3.64
N SER A 32 -9.73 -7.92 2.45
CA SER A 32 -9.56 -8.92 1.38
C SER A 32 -8.11 -9.01 0.90
N LEU A 33 -7.38 -7.89 0.87
CA LEU A 33 -5.94 -7.88 0.56
C LEU A 33 -5.10 -8.70 1.55
N ALA A 34 -5.55 -8.85 2.80
CA ALA A 34 -4.85 -9.67 3.79
C ALA A 34 -4.92 -11.17 3.46
N ASN A 35 -5.83 -11.60 2.59
CA ASN A 35 -5.96 -13.00 2.15
C ASN A 35 -5.36 -13.25 0.75
N VAL A 36 -4.85 -12.20 0.09
CA VAL A 36 -4.25 -12.34 -1.24
C VAL A 36 -2.88 -13.01 -1.11
N PRO A 37 -2.59 -14.05 -1.91
CA PRO A 37 -1.28 -14.70 -1.89
C PRO A 37 -0.19 -13.71 -2.33
N GLY A 38 0.82 -13.59 -1.47
CA GLY A 38 2.07 -12.91 -1.71
C GLY A 38 3.05 -13.76 -2.53
N ARG A 39 4.27 -13.25 -2.65
CA ARG A 39 5.31 -13.88 -3.50
C ARG A 39 5.89 -15.17 -2.90
N ASN A 40 5.85 -15.30 -1.58
CA ASN A 40 6.35 -16.46 -0.83
C ASN A 40 5.20 -17.08 -0.04
N ASN A 41 4.57 -18.15 -0.53
CA ASN A 41 3.60 -19.08 0.12
C ASN A 41 2.72 -18.55 1.28
N GLY A 42 2.41 -17.27 1.30
CA GLY A 42 1.92 -16.55 2.47
C GLY A 42 1.30 -15.24 2.02
N CYS A 43 0.58 -14.58 2.93
CA CYS A 43 -0.25 -13.43 2.60
C CYS A 43 0.57 -12.14 2.38
N LEU A 44 -0.07 -11.12 1.81
CA LEU A 44 0.54 -9.79 1.68
C LEU A 44 0.91 -9.20 3.04
N SER A 45 2.13 -8.64 3.15
CA SER A 45 2.55 -7.94 4.36
C SER A 45 1.75 -6.66 4.59
N THR A 46 1.66 -6.22 5.85
CA THR A 46 0.98 -4.96 6.23
C THR A 46 1.54 -3.75 5.50
N THR A 47 2.87 -3.68 5.34
CA THR A 47 3.56 -2.66 4.52
C THR A 47 3.06 -2.69 3.08
N ARG A 48 2.92 -3.87 2.48
CA ARG A 48 2.45 -3.99 1.10
C ARG A 48 0.99 -3.56 0.95
N ILE A 49 0.11 -3.94 1.89
CA ILE A 49 -1.29 -3.50 1.92
C ILE A 49 -1.37 -1.97 2.01
N ASN A 50 -0.60 -1.35 2.92
CA ASN A 50 -0.54 0.11 3.03
C ASN A 50 -0.07 0.76 1.72
N HIS A 51 0.93 0.20 1.04
CA HIS A 51 1.39 0.68 -0.27
C HIS A 51 0.35 0.49 -1.39
N ILE A 52 -0.57 -0.47 -1.28
CA ILE A 52 -1.71 -0.62 -2.20
C ILE A 52 -2.78 0.43 -1.91
N LEU A 53 -3.02 0.75 -0.64
CA LEU A 53 -4.02 1.74 -0.24
C LEU A 53 -3.58 3.20 -0.46
N THR A 54 -2.28 3.50 -0.47
CA THR A 54 -1.77 4.85 -0.78
C THR A 54 -2.26 5.38 -2.14
N PRO A 55 -2.10 4.68 -3.27
CA PRO A 55 -2.63 5.16 -4.54
C PRO A 55 -4.17 5.24 -4.56
N LEU A 56 -4.88 4.34 -3.86
CA LEU A 56 -6.33 4.45 -3.71
C LEU A 56 -6.73 5.76 -3.01
N ARG A 57 -6.05 6.10 -1.91
CA ARG A 57 -6.25 7.37 -1.20
C ARG A 57 -6.00 8.58 -2.10
N MET A 58 -4.92 8.56 -2.87
CA MET A 58 -4.59 9.66 -3.79
C MET A 58 -5.71 9.87 -4.81
N LEU A 59 -6.20 8.79 -5.45
CA LEU A 59 -7.29 8.85 -6.41
C LEU A 59 -8.59 9.38 -5.80
N LEU A 60 -8.96 8.90 -4.61
CA LEU A 60 -10.16 9.32 -3.91
C LEU A 60 -10.09 10.78 -3.47
N ASN A 61 -8.93 11.24 -3.01
CA ASN A 61 -8.73 12.63 -2.62
C ASN A 61 -8.76 13.57 -3.83
N GLU A 62 -8.11 13.19 -4.93
CA GLU A 62 -8.14 13.96 -6.18
C GLU A 62 -9.56 14.10 -6.72
N ALA A 63 -10.34 13.01 -6.71
CA ALA A 63 -11.73 13.05 -7.13
C ALA A 63 -12.59 13.89 -6.17
N ALA A 64 -12.39 13.75 -4.87
CA ALA A 64 -13.09 14.53 -3.86
C ALA A 64 -12.86 16.04 -4.05
N ASP A 65 -11.62 16.43 -4.35
CA ASP A 65 -11.25 17.82 -4.63
C ASP A 65 -11.84 18.32 -5.95
N ARG A 66 -11.79 17.51 -7.00
CA ARG A 66 -12.29 17.89 -8.34
C ARG A 66 -13.81 18.00 -8.45
N TYR A 67 -14.54 17.22 -7.64
CA TYR A 67 -16.00 17.11 -7.72
C TYR A 67 -16.69 17.54 -6.40
N ASP A 68 -15.98 18.27 -5.54
CA ASP A 68 -16.49 18.89 -4.32
C ASP A 68 -17.27 17.95 -3.39
N PHE A 69 -16.75 16.74 -3.15
CA PHE A 69 -17.34 15.79 -2.20
C PHE A 69 -16.39 15.37 -1.08
N ILE A 70 -16.94 14.80 -0.01
CA ILE A 70 -16.13 14.35 1.13
C ILE A 70 -15.45 13.03 0.78
N THR A 71 -14.11 13.01 0.83
CA THR A 71 -13.34 11.78 0.60
C THR A 71 -13.78 10.64 1.55
N PRO A 72 -14.13 9.46 1.03
CA PRO A 72 -14.51 8.30 1.84
C PRO A 72 -13.31 7.70 2.61
N TYR A 73 -12.09 8.14 2.28
CA TYR A 73 -10.87 7.72 2.97
C TYR A 73 -10.67 8.43 4.33
N ARG A 74 -11.53 9.40 4.69
CA ARG A 74 -11.41 10.18 5.93
C ARG A 74 -11.40 9.28 7.18
N GLY A 75 -10.35 9.41 7.98
CA GLY A 75 -10.16 8.68 9.24
C GLY A 75 -9.75 7.22 9.07
N ILE A 76 -9.39 6.76 7.87
CA ILE A 76 -8.80 5.42 7.67
C ILE A 76 -7.31 5.47 8.01
N LYS A 77 -6.94 4.79 9.09
CA LYS A 77 -5.54 4.66 9.53
C LYS A 77 -4.84 3.53 8.78
N SER A 78 -3.55 3.73 8.50
CA SER A 78 -2.65 2.69 8.01
C SER A 78 -2.54 1.55 9.02
N LEU A 79 -2.32 0.33 8.53
CA LEU A 79 -2.02 -0.82 9.39
C LEU A 79 -0.69 -0.58 10.12
N LYS A 80 -0.60 -1.02 11.38
CA LYS A 80 0.61 -0.89 12.18
C LYS A 80 1.74 -1.69 11.54
N ILE A 81 2.86 -1.03 11.30
CA ILE A 81 4.09 -1.68 10.82
C ILE A 81 5.05 -1.71 12.02
N PRO A 82 5.55 -2.89 12.43
CA PRO A 82 6.58 -2.97 13.47
C PRO A 82 7.84 -2.25 12.98
N LYS A 83 8.56 -1.61 13.89
CA LYS A 83 9.86 -1.02 13.55
C LYS A 83 10.79 -2.15 13.13
N THR A 84 11.42 -2.01 11.98
CA THR A 84 12.48 -2.93 11.56
C THR A 84 13.66 -2.76 12.50
N ASP A 85 14.19 -3.87 13.01
CA ASP A 85 15.48 -3.86 13.67
C ASP A 85 16.55 -3.76 12.59
N VAL A 86 17.25 -2.64 12.56
CA VAL A 86 18.26 -2.36 11.54
C VAL A 86 19.62 -2.45 12.21
N GLN A 87 20.44 -3.39 11.75
CA GLN A 87 21.83 -3.52 12.16
C GLN A 87 22.72 -2.90 11.07
N PRO A 88 23.13 -1.62 11.21
CA PRO A 88 24.02 -1.00 10.24
C PRO A 88 25.42 -1.63 10.31
N PHE A 89 26.10 -1.68 9.16
CA PHE A 89 27.50 -2.11 9.12
C PHE A 89 28.40 -1.11 9.86
N THR A 90 29.39 -1.65 10.57
CA THR A 90 30.51 -0.89 11.12
C THR A 90 31.45 -0.41 10.02
N LEU A 91 32.28 0.59 10.32
CA LEU A 91 33.26 1.11 9.34
C LEU A 91 34.24 0.02 8.86
N ASP A 92 34.61 -0.92 9.73
CA ASP A 92 35.54 -1.98 9.38
C ASP A 92 34.89 -3.04 8.49
N GLU A 93 33.62 -3.39 8.73
CA GLU A 93 32.83 -4.24 7.83
C GLU A 93 32.67 -3.60 6.45
N VAL A 94 32.45 -2.28 6.40
CA VAL A 94 32.37 -1.54 5.13
C VAL A 94 33.69 -1.60 4.36
N LYS A 95 34.84 -1.45 5.03
CA LYS A 95 36.16 -1.57 4.39
C LYS A 95 36.42 -2.99 3.87
N LEU A 96 35.98 -4.01 4.61
CA LEU A 96 36.14 -5.42 4.22
C LEU A 96 35.29 -5.77 2.99
N ILE A 97 34.05 -5.26 2.91
CA ILE A 97 33.20 -5.40 1.72
C ILE A 97 33.87 -4.72 0.51
N GLN A 98 34.41 -3.51 0.68
CA GLN A 98 35.11 -2.80 -0.39
C GLN A 98 36.30 -3.60 -0.93
N ALA A 99 37.12 -4.18 -0.06
CA ALA A 99 38.29 -4.99 -0.46
C ALA A 99 37.93 -6.36 -1.08
N THR A 100 36.67 -6.79 -1.01
CA THR A 100 36.21 -8.07 -1.59
C THR A 100 35.60 -7.89 -2.99
N ILE A 101 35.11 -6.69 -3.31
CA ILE A 101 34.42 -6.38 -4.58
C ILE A 101 35.34 -5.65 -5.57
N PHE A 102 36.44 -5.05 -5.08
CA PHE A 102 37.51 -4.43 -5.87
C PHE A 102 38.81 -5.23 -5.70
#